data_AF-C3X7X5-F1
#
_entry.id   AF-C3X7X5-F1
#
_cell.length_a   1.000
_cell.length_b   1.000
_cell.length_c   1.000
_cell.angle_alpha   90.00
_cell.angle_beta   90.00
_cell.angle_gamma   90.00
#
_symmetry.space_group_name_H-M   'P 1'
#
loop_
_entity.id
_entity.type
_entity.pdbx_description
1 polymer ?
#
loop_
_entity_poly.entity_id
_entity_poly.type
_entity_poly.pdbx_seq_one_letter_code
_entity_poly.pdbx_strand_id
1 'polypeptide(L)'
;MEHIPHAEILEWQEFFMLEPFGEFAEDLRHGQALATLANINRDVKKVRKPYKPEDFTLWVGRKNEEKLDADQITEKLIAQQFKGLKVVRADK
;
A
#
# COMPACT_ATOMS: atom_id res chain seq x y z
N MET A 1 -14.19 -39.89 -0.73
CA MET A 1 -13.65 -38.56 -1.05
C MET A 1 -13.38 -38.57 -2.54
N GLU A 2 -14.01 -37.67 -3.29
CA GLU A 2 -13.85 -37.58 -4.74
C GLU A 2 -12.46 -36.99 -5.05
N HIS A 3 -11.78 -37.55 -6.05
CA HIS A 3 -10.45 -37.09 -6.45
C HIS A 3 -10.58 -36.11 -7.62
N ILE A 4 -10.09 -34.89 -7.43
CA ILE A 4 -10.05 -33.86 -8.47
C ILE A 4 -8.81 -34.12 -9.35
N PRO A 5 -8.95 -34.30 -10.67
CA PRO A 5 -7.82 -34.44 -11.58
C PRO A 5 -6.92 -33.21 -11.58
N HIS A 6 -5.61 -33.40 -11.76
CA HIS A 6 -4.65 -32.29 -11.78
C HIS A 6 -4.95 -31.25 -12.88
N ALA A 7 -5.40 -31.71 -14.05
CA ALA A 7 -5.78 -30.84 -15.17
C ALA A 7 -6.89 -29.86 -14.77
N GLU A 8 -7.89 -30.32 -14.02
CA GLU A 8 -8.99 -29.46 -13.56
C GLU A 8 -8.49 -28.37 -12.60
N ILE A 9 -7.56 -28.69 -11.70
CA ILE A 9 -6.94 -27.69 -10.82
C ILE A 9 -6.18 -26.63 -11.63
N LEU A 10 -5.45 -27.04 -12.68
CA LEU A 10 -4.73 -26.12 -13.56
C LEU A 10 -5.70 -25.20 -14.32
N GLU A 11 -6.80 -25.74 -14.84
CA GLU A 11 -7.82 -24.96 -15.52
C GLU A 11 -8.45 -23.89 -14.61
N TRP A 12 -8.74 -24.24 -13.35
CA TRP A 12 -9.21 -23.26 -12.36
C TRP A 12 -8.17 -22.19 -12.05
N GLN A 13 -6.89 -22.55 -11.99
CA GLN A 13 -5.80 -21.58 -11.79
C GLN A 13 -5.68 -20.63 -12.99
N GLU A 14 -5.71 -21.16 -14.22
CA GLU A 14 -5.66 -20.36 -15.44
C GLU A 14 -6.88 -19.43 -15.54
N PHE A 15 -8.06 -19.94 -15.21
CA PHE A 15 -9.28 -19.13 -15.17
C PHE A 15 -9.18 -17.99 -14.16
N PHE A 16 -8.69 -18.26 -12.94
CA PHE A 16 -8.47 -17.21 -11.92
C PHE A 16 -7.45 -16.15 -12.38
N MET A 17 -6.42 -16.53 -13.14
CA MET A 17 -5.44 -15.58 -13.67
C MET A 17 -6.02 -14.66 -14.76
N LEU A 18 -6.99 -15.16 -15.53
CA LEU A 18 -7.69 -14.38 -16.56
C LEU A 18 -8.82 -13.53 -15.97
N GLU A 19 -9.59 -14.11 -15.06
CA GLU A 19 -10.73 -13.49 -14.39
C GLU A 19 -10.61 -13.69 -12.88
N PRO A 20 -9.91 -12.79 -12.16
CA PRO A 20 -9.76 -12.91 -10.72
C PRO A 20 -11.12 -12.78 -10.01
N PHE A 21 -11.42 -13.74 -9.13
CA PHE A 21 -12.66 -13.78 -8.34
C PHE A 21 -12.38 -13.93 -6.84
N GLY A 22 -13.42 -13.80 -6.02
CA GLY A 22 -13.30 -13.90 -4.57
C GLY A 22 -12.89 -12.59 -3.90
N GLU A 23 -12.51 -12.69 -2.62
CA GLU A 23 -12.38 -11.57 -1.69
C GLU A 23 -11.46 -10.45 -2.20
N PHE A 24 -10.33 -10.79 -2.82
CA PHE A 24 -9.41 -9.80 -3.39
C PHE A 24 -10.05 -8.99 -4.54
N ALA A 25 -10.82 -9.64 -5.41
CA ALA A 25 -11.52 -8.92 -6.48
C ALA A 25 -12.65 -8.04 -5.92
N GLU A 26 -13.35 -8.51 -4.89
CA GLU A 26 -14.39 -7.75 -4.18
C GLU A 26 -13.81 -6.51 -3.49
N ASP A 27 -12.70 -6.67 -2.76
CA ASP A 27 -12.02 -5.59 -2.05
C ASP A 27 -11.55 -4.49 -3.01
N LEU A 28 -10.98 -4.85 -4.16
CA LEU A 28 -10.59 -3.89 -5.18
C LEU A 28 -11.77 -3.10 -5.71
N ARG A 29 -12.92 -3.76 -5.94
CA ARG A 29 -14.15 -3.08 -6.37
C ARG A 29 -14.66 -2.13 -5.29
N HIS A 30 -14.61 -2.50 -4.02
CA HIS A 30 -14.92 -1.59 -2.91
C HIS A 30 -13.93 -0.41 -2.85
N GLY A 31 -12.63 -0.67 -3.05
CA GLY A 31 -11.59 0.35 -3.13
C GLY A 31 -11.86 1.38 -4.23
N GLN A 32 -12.37 0.97 -5.39
CA GLN A 32 -12.76 1.88 -6.47
C GLN A 32 -13.89 2.83 -6.06
N ALA A 33 -14.92 2.32 -5.38
CA ALA A 33 -16.01 3.14 -4.88
C ALA A 33 -15.53 4.15 -3.83
N LEU A 34 -14.69 3.70 -2.89
CA LEU A 34 -14.10 4.55 -1.85
C LEU A 34 -13.17 5.62 -2.43
N ALA A 35 -12.31 5.25 -3.39
CA ALA A 35 -11.42 6.21 -4.07
C ALA A 35 -12.22 7.27 -4.83
N THR A 36 -13.32 6.87 -5.47
CA THR A 36 -14.26 7.82 -6.11
C THR A 36 -14.80 8.81 -5.08
N LEU A 37 -15.37 8.30 -3.98
CA LEU A 37 -15.96 9.13 -2.92
C LEU A 37 -14.93 10.06 -2.29
N ALA A 38 -13.73 9.55 -1.99
CA ALA A 38 -12.65 10.32 -1.40
C ALA A 38 -12.16 11.42 -2.33
N ASN A 39 -12.02 11.14 -3.63
CA ASN A 39 -11.59 12.12 -4.62
C ASN A 39 -12.62 13.22 -4.88
N ILE A 40 -13.93 12.89 -4.84
CA ILE A 40 -15.01 13.90 -4.92
C ILE A 40 -14.89 14.92 -3.78
N ASN A 41 -14.54 14.45 -2.57
CA ASN A 41 -14.43 15.28 -1.38
C ASN A 41 -12.99 15.79 -1.11
N ARG A 42 -12.04 15.57 -2.04
CA ARG A 42 -10.62 15.87 -1.83
C ARG A 42 -10.34 17.36 -2.03
N ASP A 43 -9.74 17.98 -1.02
CA ASP A 43 -9.13 19.31 -1.14
C ASP A 43 -7.74 19.20 -1.80
N VAL A 44 -7.61 19.67 -3.04
CA VAL A 44 -6.38 19.61 -3.84
C VAL A 44 -5.23 20.39 -3.19
N LYS A 45 -5.51 21.41 -2.36
CA LYS A 45 -4.47 22.18 -1.66
C LYS A 45 -3.82 21.37 -0.53
N LYS A 46 -4.59 20.50 0.12
CA LYS A 46 -4.12 19.65 1.22
C LYS A 46 -3.56 18.32 0.71
N VAL A 47 -4.23 17.72 -0.26
CA VAL A 47 -3.87 16.41 -0.81
C VAL A 47 -3.76 16.54 -2.33
N ARG A 48 -2.54 16.81 -2.82
CA ARG A 48 -2.30 17.11 -4.24
C ARG A 48 -2.51 15.89 -5.15
N LYS A 49 -2.15 14.68 -4.70
CA LYS A 49 -2.31 13.45 -5.48
C LYS A 49 -3.72 12.86 -5.24
N PRO A 50 -4.42 12.39 -6.29
CA PRO A 50 -5.69 11.70 -6.10
C PRO A 50 -5.47 10.38 -5.36
N TYR A 51 -6.48 9.98 -4.59
CA TYR A 51 -6.52 8.65 -3.99
C TYR A 51 -6.73 7.60 -5.07
N LYS A 52 -6.10 6.46 -4.91
CA LYS A 52 -6.28 5.29 -5.77
C LYS A 52 -7.05 4.20 -5.02
N PRO A 53 -7.67 3.23 -5.74
CA PRO A 53 -8.33 2.10 -5.08
C PRO A 53 -7.42 1.39 -4.08
N GLU A 54 -6.13 1.28 -4.40
CA GLU A 54 -5.15 0.59 -3.56
C GLU A 54 -4.89 1.28 -2.22
N ASP A 55 -5.16 2.59 -2.10
CA ASP A 55 -5.03 3.33 -0.84
C ASP A 55 -6.10 2.89 0.21
N PHE A 56 -7.12 2.14 -0.21
CA PHE A 56 -8.22 1.64 0.64
C PHE A 56 -8.24 0.12 0.79
N THR A 57 -7.26 -0.60 0.22
CA THR A 57 -7.13 -2.05 0.32
C THR A 57 -5.82 -2.40 1.03
N LEU A 58 -5.84 -3.25 2.05
CA LEU A 58 -4.65 -3.52 2.89
C LEU A 58 -3.61 -4.44 2.25
N TRP A 59 -3.99 -5.17 1.20
CA TRP A 59 -3.17 -6.20 0.56
C TRP A 59 -2.64 -5.77 -0.82
N VAL A 60 -3.33 -4.86 -1.53
CA VAL A 60 -2.83 -4.31 -2.80
C VAL A 60 -1.86 -3.20 -2.49
N GLY A 61 -0.63 -3.29 -2.99
CA GLY A 61 0.28 -2.17 -2.90
C GLY A 61 0.69 -1.83 -1.46
N ARG A 62 1.04 -2.85 -0.66
CA ARG A 62 2.24 -2.69 0.15
C ARG A 62 3.35 -2.31 -0.82
N LYS A 63 3.49 -1.01 -1.10
CA LYS A 63 4.78 -0.44 -1.41
C LYS A 63 5.66 -1.08 -0.37
N ASN A 64 6.71 -1.76 -0.80
CA ASN A 64 7.85 -2.00 0.07
C ASN A 64 7.94 -0.73 0.91
N GLU A 65 7.61 -0.81 2.20
CA GLU A 65 8.07 0.20 3.13
C GLU A 65 9.52 0.36 2.71
N GLU A 66 9.94 1.55 2.28
CA GLU A 66 11.35 1.78 1.99
C GLU A 66 12.07 1.13 3.16
N LYS A 67 12.78 0.03 2.89
CA LYS A 67 13.52 -0.67 3.94
C LYS A 67 14.64 0.30 4.24
N LEU A 68 14.33 1.26 5.11
CA LEU A 68 15.31 2.17 5.65
C LEU A 68 16.30 1.26 6.35
N ASP A 69 17.56 1.34 5.97
CA ASP A 69 18.58 0.65 6.74
C ASP A 69 18.62 1.24 8.17
N ALA A 70 19.29 0.53 9.07
CA ALA A 70 19.35 0.94 10.47
C ALA A 70 19.88 2.37 10.65
N ASP A 71 20.77 2.82 9.76
CA ASP A 71 21.37 4.14 9.80
C ASP A 71 20.33 5.21 9.42
N GLN A 72 19.55 4.98 8.37
CA GLN A 72 18.45 5.88 7.96
C GLN A 72 17.33 5.96 8.99
N ILE A 73 17.03 4.85 9.69
CA ILE A 73 16.08 4.85 10.81
C ILE A 73 16.63 5.68 11.97
N THR A 74 17.92 5.48 12.29
CA THR A 74 18.60 6.18 13.39
C THR A 74 18.66 7.69 13.11
N GLU A 75 19.01 8.10 11.88
CA GLU A 75 19.00 9.51 11.49
C GLU A 75 17.61 10.14 11.58
N LYS A 76 16.56 9.44 11.13
CA LYS A 76 15.18 9.94 11.27
C LYS A 76 14.77 10.08 12.73
N LEU A 77 15.12 9.12 13.58
CA LEU A 77 14.82 9.17 15.02
C LEU A 77 15.56 10.33 15.70
N ILE A 78 16.86 10.51 15.41
CA ILE A 78 17.66 11.63 15.92
C ILE A 78 17.07 12.96 15.44
N ALA A 79 16.78 13.09 14.14
CA ALA A 79 16.20 14.31 13.57
C ALA A 79 14.82 14.64 14.16
N GLN A 80 14.01 13.63 14.47
CA GLN A 80 12.72 13.80 15.13
C GLN A 80 12.88 14.20 16.60
N GLN A 81 13.80 13.56 17.32
CA GLN A 81 14.05 13.81 18.73
C GLN A 81 14.65 15.19 19.01
N PHE A 82 15.50 15.69 18.11
CA PHE A 82 16.14 17.01 18.24
C PHE A 82 15.51 18.08 17.34
N LYS A 83 14.30 17.83 16.82
CA LYS A 83 13.58 18.77 15.96
C LYS A 83 13.33 20.09 16.71
N GLY A 84 13.98 21.15 16.25
CA GLY A 84 13.87 22.50 16.83
C GLY A 84 15.05 22.94 17.69
N LEU A 85 16.04 22.08 17.92
CA LEU A 85 17.29 22.47 18.56
C LEU A 85 18.26 23.03 17.50
N LYS A 86 18.83 24.22 17.76
CA LYS A 86 19.96 24.72 16.95
C LYS A 86 21.20 23.92 17.31
N VAL A 87 21.61 23.02 16.43
CA VAL A 87 22.89 22.32 16.54
C VAL A 87 24.01 23.34 16.30
N VAL A 88 24.73 23.71 17.35
CA VAL A 88 25.95 24.51 17.24
C VAL A 88 27.11 23.51 17.19
N ARG A 89 27.96 23.59 16.15
CA ARG A 89 29.19 22.78 16.12
C ARG A 89 30.03 23.20 17.33
N ALA A 90 30.47 22.22 18.12
CA ALA A 90 31.51 22.45 19.11
C ALA A 90 32.80 22.73 18.33
N ASP A 91 33.24 23.98 18.33
CA ASP A 91 34.57 24.35 17.88
C ASP A 91 35.59 23.68 18.81
N LYS A 92 36.63 23.12 18.19
CA LYS A 92 37.67 22.28 18.81
C LYS A 92 38.58 23.08 19.75
#